data_AF-A0A839JZS6-F1
#
_entry.id   AF-A0A839JZS6-F1
#
_cell.length_a   1.000
_cell.length_b   1.000
_cell.length_c   1.000
_cell.angle_alpha   90.00
_cell.angle_beta   90.00
_cell.angle_gamma   90.00
#
_symmetry.space_group_name_H-M   'P 1'
#
loop_
_entity.id
_entity.type
_entity.pdbx_description
1 polymer ?
#
loop_
_entity_poly.entity_id
_entity_poly.type
_entity_poly.pdbx_seq_one_letter_code
_entity_poly.pdbx_strand_id
1 'polypeptide(L)'
;MKLQTAFLAILLMALVTYIPRVLPLAIFRKEIKSKYIKSFLHYVPYAVLGALTFPDIFYSTGTLFTAICGTLVAVLLAYREKSLVVVASGAILTVYLTGFLLPYLPF
;
A
#
# COMPACT_ATOMS: atom_id res chain seq x y z
N MET A 1 -5.93 14.27 -32.76
CA MET A 1 -5.62 13.07 -31.94
C MET A 1 -6.33 13.24 -30.60
N LYS A 2 -7.18 12.39 -30.04
CA LYS A 2 -7.49 10.98 -30.28
C LYS A 2 -8.73 10.63 -29.39
N LEU A 3 -9.90 11.25 -29.62
CA LEU A 3 -11.11 11.04 -28.79
C LEU A 3 -11.54 9.55 -28.77
N GLN A 4 -11.36 8.87 -29.91
CA GLN A 4 -11.53 7.43 -30.04
C GLN A 4 -10.61 6.64 -29.10
N THR A 5 -9.39 7.12 -28.85
CA THR A 5 -8.43 6.45 -27.95
C THR A 5 -8.75 6.71 -26.50
N ALA A 6 -9.36 7.85 -26.15
CA ALA A 6 -9.90 8.08 -24.82
C ALA A 6 -11.07 7.14 -24.52
N PHE A 7 -12.03 7.01 -25.44
CA PHE A 7 -13.13 6.04 -25.30
C PHE A 7 -12.63 4.59 -25.24
N LEU A 8 -11.66 4.22 -26.09
CA LEU A 8 -11.03 2.90 -26.05
C LEU A 8 -10.30 2.66 -24.73
N ALA A 9 -9.59 3.66 -24.20
CA ALA A 9 -8.90 3.56 -22.92
C ALA A 9 -9.87 3.41 -21.73
N ILE A 10 -10.98 4.15 -21.74
CA ILE A 10 -12.02 4.01 -20.70
C ILE A 10 -12.66 2.62 -20.77
N LEU A 11 -12.97 2.13 -21.97
CA LEU A 11 -13.54 0.79 -22.17
C LEU A 11 -12.57 -0.31 -21.70
N LEU A 12 -11.28 -0.20 -22.06
CA LEU A 12 -10.23 -1.12 -21.62
C LEU A 12 -10.03 -1.07 -20.11
N MET A 13 -9.97 0.11 -19.51
CA MET A 13 -9.84 0.29 -18.06
C MET A 13 -11.03 -0.33 -17.32
N ALA A 14 -12.25 -0.09 -17.80
CA ALA A 14 -13.45 -0.70 -17.25
C ALA A 14 -13.38 -2.22 -17.34
N LEU A 15 -13.01 -2.78 -18.50
CA LEU A 15 -12.93 -4.23 -18.71
C LEU A 15 -11.86 -4.88 -17.82
N VAL A 16 -10.65 -4.32 -17.78
CA VAL A 16 -9.53 -4.82 -16.96
C VAL A 16 -9.77 -4.66 -15.46
N THR A 17 -10.52 -3.65 -15.02
CA THR A 17 -10.83 -3.46 -13.59
C THR A 17 -12.02 -4.31 -13.15
N TYR A 18 -13.03 -4.47 -14.02
CA TYR A 18 -14.25 -5.20 -13.67
C TYR A 18 -13.99 -6.70 -13.62
N ILE A 19 -13.28 -7.26 -14.60
CA ILE A 19 -12.97 -8.71 -14.65
C ILE A 19 -12.42 -9.23 -13.32
N PRO A 20 -11.29 -8.76 -12.77
CA PRO A 20 -10.75 -9.25 -11.51
C PRO A 20 -11.60 -8.89 -10.28
N ARG A 21 -12.59 -7.99 -10.38
CA ARG A 21 -13.56 -7.69 -9.29
C ARG A 21 -14.75 -8.65 -9.29
N VAL A 22 -15.33 -8.94 -10.47
CA VAL A 22 -16.46 -9.87 -10.59
C VAL A 22 -16.03 -11.33 -10.73
N LEU A 23 -14.83 -11.61 -11.22
CA LEU A 23 -14.30 -12.97 -11.33
C LEU A 23 -14.18 -13.67 -9.97
N PRO A 24 -13.59 -13.07 -8.91
CA PRO A 24 -13.60 -13.70 -7.58
C PRO A 24 -15.03 -13.77 -7.03
N LEU A 25 -15.88 -12.77 -7.28
CA LEU A 25 -17.27 -12.77 -6.81
C LEU A 25 -18.14 -13.87 -7.46
N ALA A 26 -17.96 -14.12 -8.76
CA ALA A 26 -18.73 -15.06 -9.55
C ALA A 26 -18.21 -16.51 -9.42
N ILE A 27 -16.89 -16.70 -9.31
CA ILE A 27 -16.28 -18.03 -9.11
C ILE A 27 -16.48 -18.53 -7.68
N PHE A 28 -16.51 -17.66 -6.66
CA PHE A 28 -16.75 -18.04 -5.26
C PHE A 28 -18.22 -18.32 -4.90
N ARG A 29 -19.13 -18.34 -5.88
CA ARG A 29 -20.55 -18.65 -5.65
C ARG A 29 -20.82 -20.15 -5.43
N LYS A 30 -19.84 -21.03 -5.66
CA LYS A 30 -19.93 -22.46 -5.31
C LYS A 30 -19.29 -22.68 -3.94
N GLU A 31 -20.02 -23.33 -3.02
CA GLU A 31 -19.51 -23.76 -1.72
C GLU A 31 -18.18 -24.51 -1.88
N ILE A 32 -17.06 -23.84 -1.58
CA ILE A 32 -15.77 -24.50 -1.55
C ILE A 32 -15.71 -25.30 -0.26
N LYS A 33 -15.91 -26.62 -0.39
CA LYS A 33 -15.71 -27.63 0.67
C LYS A 33 -14.26 -27.72 1.21
N SER A 34 -13.34 -26.83 0.81
CA SER A 34 -11.96 -26.78 1.33
C SER A 34 -11.60 -25.40 1.85
N LYS A 35 -11.38 -25.33 3.17
CA LYS A 35 -10.99 -24.15 3.96
C LYS A 35 -9.70 -23.48 3.45
N TYR A 36 -8.82 -24.25 2.79
CA TYR A 36 -7.49 -23.80 2.34
C TYR A 36 -7.54 -22.72 1.26
N ILE A 37 -8.33 -22.89 0.20
CA ILE A 37 -8.35 -21.94 -0.93
C ILE A 37 -9.08 -20.64 -0.54
N LYS A 38 -10.11 -20.74 0.29
CA LYS A 38 -10.85 -19.57 0.81
C LYS A 38 -9.99 -18.73 1.74
N SER A 39 -9.26 -19.38 2.66
CA SER A 39 -8.28 -18.68 3.50
C SER A 39 -7.17 -18.08 2.64
N PHE A 40 -6.59 -18.83 1.70
CA PHE A 40 -5.51 -18.34 0.85
C PHE A 40 -5.91 -17.08 0.08
N LEU A 41 -7.06 -17.08 -0.61
CA LEU A 41 -7.48 -15.92 -1.40
C LEU A 41 -7.89 -14.71 -0.53
N HIS A 42 -8.33 -14.93 0.72
CA HIS A 42 -8.59 -13.83 1.65
C HIS A 42 -7.30 -13.22 2.21
N TYR A 43 -6.24 -14.00 2.41
CA TYR A 43 -4.97 -13.50 2.95
C TYR A 43 -4.04 -12.93 1.88
N VAL A 44 -4.16 -13.35 0.61
CA VAL A 44 -3.33 -12.87 -0.51
C VAL A 44 -3.35 -11.35 -0.66
N PRO A 45 -4.50 -10.64 -0.72
CA PRO A 45 -4.51 -9.18 -0.90
C PRO A 45 -3.77 -8.43 0.22
N TYR A 46 -3.97 -8.84 1.47
CA TYR A 46 -3.31 -8.22 2.63
C TYR A 46 -1.80 -8.51 2.65
N ALA A 47 -1.39 -9.73 2.29
CA ALA A 47 0.01 -10.10 2.18
C ALA A 47 0.72 -9.33 1.05
N VAL A 48 0.05 -9.17 -0.10
CA VAL A 48 0.57 -8.40 -1.24
C VAL A 48 0.69 -6.92 -0.90
N LEU A 49 -0.32 -6.32 -0.26
CA LEU A 49 -0.24 -4.93 0.20
C LEU A 49 0.95 -4.72 1.14
N GLY A 50 1.17 -5.63 2.11
CA GLY A 50 2.33 -5.58 2.99
C GLY A 50 3.66 -5.74 2.25
N ALA A 51 3.75 -6.70 1.34
CA ALA A 51 4.96 -6.98 0.56
C ALA A 51 5.34 -5.84 -0.40
N LEU A 52 4.37 -5.07 -0.89
CA LEU A 52 4.61 -3.88 -1.71
C LEU A 52 4.97 -2.66 -0.85
N THR A 53 4.28 -2.46 0.27
CA THR A 53 4.47 -1.26 1.11
C THR A 53 5.80 -1.33 1.88
N PHE A 54 6.20 -2.50 2.37
CA PHE A 54 7.41 -2.67 3.18
C PHE A 54 8.69 -2.19 2.47
N PRO A 55 9.01 -2.58 1.23
CA PRO A 55 10.17 -2.05 0.52
C PRO A 55 10.01 -0.56 0.19
N ASP A 56 8.82 -0.13 -0.25
CA ASP A 56 8.58 1.27 -0.65
C ASP A 56 8.85 2.27 0.49
N ILE A 57 8.56 1.90 1.74
CA ILE A 57 8.83 2.75 2.91
C ILE A 57 10.33 3.10 3.03
N PHE A 58 11.24 2.15 2.70
CA PHE A 58 12.68 2.37 2.81
C PHE A 58 13.26 3.19 1.65
N TYR A 59 12.67 3.08 0.46
CA TYR A 59 13.15 3.79 -0.74
C TYR A 59 12.45 5.12 -0.99
N SER A 60 11.31 5.38 -0.34
CA SER A 60 10.54 6.62 -0.52
C SER A 60 11.24 7.86 0.04
N THR A 61 12.23 7.71 0.92
CA THR A 61 12.98 8.84 1.47
C THR A 61 14.38 8.82 0.89
N GLY A 62 14.85 9.96 0.36
CA GLY A 62 16.15 10.08 -0.31
C GLY A 62 17.38 9.65 0.50
N THR A 63 17.21 9.36 1.80
CA THR A 63 18.24 8.81 2.69
C THR A 63 17.68 7.65 3.52
N LEU A 64 18.43 6.55 3.61
CA LEU A 64 18.04 5.36 4.36
C LEU A 64 17.82 5.66 5.86
N PHE A 65 18.61 6.57 6.43
CA PHE A 65 18.50 6.99 7.84
C PHE A 65 17.15 7.64 8.16
N THR A 66 16.68 8.56 7.31
CA THR A 66 15.38 9.22 7.48
C THR A 66 14.22 8.23 7.36
N ALA A 67 14.33 7.25 6.46
CA ALA A 67 13.32 6.22 6.29
C ALA A 67 13.24 5.30 7.51
N ILE A 68 14.39 4.88 8.07
CA ILE A 68 14.43 4.05 9.28
C ILE A 68 13.82 4.79 10.47
N CYS A 69 14.17 6.06 10.69
CA CYS A 69 13.59 6.87 11.77
C CYS A 69 12.07 7.03 11.62
N GLY A 70 11.57 7.34 10.41
CA GLY A 70 10.14 7.43 10.14
C GLY A 70 9.41 6.10 10.36
N THR A 71 10.01 4.99 9.95
CA THR A 71 9.46 3.64 10.13
C THR A 71 9.39 3.25 11.60
N LEU A 72 10.44 3.51 12.37
CA LEU A 72 10.47 3.24 13.82
C LEU A 72 9.36 4.01 14.55
N VAL A 73 9.18 5.29 14.22
CA VAL A 73 8.12 6.10 14.81
C VAL A 73 6.74 5.62 14.37
N ALA A 74 6.56 5.28 13.10
CA ALA A 74 5.32 4.70 12.59
C ALA A 74 4.95 3.40 13.32
N VAL A 75 5.91 2.48 13.50
CA VAL A 75 5.72 1.21 14.22
C VAL A 75 5.39 1.46 15.70
N LEU A 76 6.09 2.37 16.36
CA LEU A 76 5.86 2.69 17.76
C LEU A 76 4.47 3.31 18.00
N LEU A 77 4.01 4.20 17.12
CA LEU A 77 2.67 4.77 17.18
C LEU A 77 1.59 3.75 16.81
N ALA A 78 1.84 2.89 15.82
CA ALA A 78 0.92 1.81 15.44
C ALA A 78 0.73 0.80 16.58
N TYR A 79 1.80 0.50 17.34
CA TYR A 79 1.73 -0.40 18.49
C TYR A 79 0.87 0.16 19.63
N ARG A 80 0.66 1.48 19.69
CA ARG A 80 -0.23 2.13 20.67
C ARG A 80 -1.71 2.17 20.23
N GLU A 81 -2.09 1.33 19.26
CA GLU A 81 -3.45 1.23 18.68
C GLU A 81 -4.03 2.60 18.26
N LYS A 82 -3.18 3.53 17.83
CA LYS A 82 -3.62 4.83 17.34
C LYS A 82 -4.20 4.71 15.94
N SER A 83 -5.12 5.62 15.60
CA SER A 83 -5.77 5.62 14.29
C SER A 83 -4.75 5.75 13.16
N LEU A 84 -5.03 5.11 12.02
CA LEU A 84 -4.14 5.09 10.86
C LEU A 84 -3.73 6.49 10.40
N VAL A 85 -4.65 7.45 10.51
CA VAL A 85 -4.39 8.87 10.21
C VAL A 85 -3.34 9.47 11.15
N VAL A 86 -3.41 9.19 12.45
CA VAL A 86 -2.47 9.71 13.46
C VAL A 86 -1.07 9.10 13.27
N VAL A 87 -1.01 7.80 12.96
CA VAL A 87 0.25 7.11 12.64
C VAL A 87 0.89 7.71 11.39
N ALA A 88 0.10 7.88 10.32
CA ALA A 88 0.58 8.46 9.06
C ALA A 88 1.06 9.91 9.24
N SER A 89 0.29 10.76 9.93
CA SER A 89 0.70 12.14 10.20
C SER A 89 1.96 12.21 11.06
N GLY A 90 2.09 11.34 12.07
CA GLY A 90 3.27 11.28 12.93
C GLY A 90 4.52 10.83 12.17
N ALA A 91 4.40 9.82 11.33
CA ALA A 91 5.47 9.35 10.46
C ALA A 91 5.91 10.44 9.47
N ILE A 92 4.96 11.09 8.79
CA ILE A 92 5.24 12.18 7.84
C ILE A 92 5.93 13.35 8.55
N LEU A 93 5.43 13.79 9.70
CA LEU A 93 6.05 14.87 10.48
C LEU A 93 7.46 14.50 10.93
N THR A 94 7.69 13.25 11.32
CA THR A 94 9.01 12.76 11.73
C THR A 94 9.97 12.75 10.54
N VAL A 95 9.57 12.17 9.40
CA VAL A 95 10.40 12.16 8.19
C VAL A 95 10.68 13.58 7.71
N TYR A 96 9.70 14.48 7.78
CA TYR A 96 9.86 15.88 7.42
C TYR A 96 10.83 16.60 8.37
N LEU A 97 10.72 16.40 9.68
CA LEU A 97 11.63 16.97 10.67
C LEU A 97 13.05 16.41 10.53
N THR A 98 13.20 15.10 10.38
CA THR A 98 14.51 14.46 10.16
C THR A 98 15.11 14.86 8.81
N GLY A 99 14.29 14.99 7.76
CA GLY A 99 14.70 15.47 6.45
C GLY A 99 15.05 16.96 6.41
N PHE A 100 14.41 17.79 7.24
CA PHE A 100 14.75 19.21 7.42
C PHE A 100 16.00 19.39 8.31
N LEU A 101 16.26 18.45 9.23
CA LEU A 101 17.45 18.44 10.08
C LEU A 101 18.69 17.86 9.36
N LEU A 102 18.50 16.99 8.36
CA LEU A 102 19.58 16.39 7.57
C LEU A 102 20.50 17.38 6.83
N PRO A 103 20.01 18.49 6.22
CA PRO A 103 20.88 19.49 5.61
C PRO A 103 21.87 20.14 6.59
N TYR A 104 21.65 20.03 7.90
CA TYR A 104 22.54 20.59 8.95
C TYR A 104 23.56 19.59 9.51
N LEU A 105 23.44 18.29 9.21
CA LEU A 105 24.41 17.28 9.64
C LEU A 105 25.25 16.88 8.42
N PRO A 106 26.51 17.35 8.30
CA PRO A 106 27.38 16.98 7.19
C PRO A 106 27.89 15.56 7.41
N PHE A 107 27.22 14.58 6.81
CA PHE A 107 27.76 13.24 6.57
C PHE A 107 27.34 12.76 5.18
#